data_AF-A0A2M7MMR1-F1
#
_entry.id   AF-A0A2M7MMR1-F1
#
_cell.length_a   1.000
_cell.length_b   1.000
_cell.length_c   1.000
_cell.angle_alpha   90.00
_cell.angle_beta   90.00
_cell.angle_gamma   90.00
#
_symmetry.space_group_name_H-M   'P 1'
#
loop_
_entity.id
_entity.type
_entity.pdbx_description
1 polymer ?
#
loop_
_entity_poly.entity_id
_entity_poly.type
_entity_poly.pdbx_seq_one_letter_code
_entity_poly.pdbx_strand_id
1 'polypeptide(L)'
;MKRLLYFALFILILVSTTMTPQTLNLLPVPEKITLGEGNFVLTHSFDISIKGNPDKRIYPYATRVLRRLSGRTGLFFPQDFLTEKSIEDTADCIISVEQPGKVLLNEDESYSLQVFSNKILLKSKTDLGAMRGMETLLQLLQNDDSAYFLP
;
A
#
# COMPACT_ATOMS: atom_id res chain seq x y z
N MET A 1 58.12 5.96 -14.29
CA MET A 1 56.93 6.18 -13.41
C MET A 1 55.65 6.60 -14.16
N LYS A 2 55.51 6.34 -15.49
CA LYS A 2 54.26 6.62 -16.24
C LYS A 2 53.51 5.36 -16.71
N ARG A 3 54.12 4.17 -16.57
CA ARG A 3 53.49 2.88 -16.91
C ARG A 3 52.62 2.30 -15.78
N LEU A 4 52.82 2.78 -14.54
CA LEU A 4 52.00 2.38 -13.38
C LEU A 4 50.66 3.14 -13.31
N LEU A 5 50.52 4.23 -14.07
CA LEU A 5 49.31 5.08 -14.07
C LEU A 5 48.20 4.52 -14.97
N TYR A 6 48.54 3.68 -15.95
CA TYR A 6 47.55 3.08 -16.86
C TYR A 6 46.88 1.83 -16.28
N PHE A 7 47.42 1.23 -15.22
CA PHE A 7 46.83 0.07 -14.58
C PHE A 7 45.68 0.43 -13.62
N ALA A 8 45.65 1.69 -13.14
CA ALA A 8 44.59 2.19 -12.27
C ALA A 8 43.34 2.66 -13.04
N LEU A 9 43.42 2.79 -14.37
CA LEU A 9 42.31 3.32 -15.20
C LEU A 9 41.39 2.22 -15.77
N PHE A 10 41.66 0.94 -15.49
CA PHE A 10 40.90 -0.19 -16.06
C PHE A 10 39.87 -0.81 -15.10
N ILE A 11 39.69 -0.26 -13.91
CA ILE A 11 38.70 -0.75 -12.93
C ILE A 11 37.58 0.29 -12.78
N LEU A 12 36.96 0.65 -13.89
CA LEU A 12 35.62 1.23 -13.88
C LEU A 12 34.66 0.10 -14.29
N ILE A 13 34.44 -0.85 -13.37
CA ILE A 13 33.38 -1.83 -13.53
C ILE A 13 32.08 -1.03 -13.44
N LEU A 14 31.45 -0.77 -14.59
CA LEU A 14 30.04 -0.41 -14.65
C LEU A 14 29.26 -1.59 -14.08
N VAL A 15 28.96 -1.55 -12.80
CA VAL A 15 27.90 -2.37 -12.22
C VAL A 15 26.60 -1.76 -12.71
N SER A 16 26.14 -2.21 -13.89
CA SER A 16 24.78 -1.98 -14.31
C SER A 16 23.89 -2.86 -13.43
N THR A 17 23.36 -2.30 -12.34
CA THR A 17 22.25 -2.92 -11.62
C THR A 17 21.08 -3.00 -12.57
N THR A 18 20.83 -4.16 -13.17
CA THR A 18 19.58 -4.41 -13.89
C THR A 18 18.48 -4.42 -12.84
N MET A 19 17.80 -3.29 -12.62
CA MET A 19 16.52 -3.30 -11.92
C MET A 19 15.59 -4.16 -12.75
N THR A 20 15.26 -5.35 -12.25
CA THR A 20 14.14 -6.12 -12.79
C THR A 20 12.91 -5.23 -12.71
N PRO A 21 12.19 -5.00 -13.82
CA PRO A 21 10.95 -4.24 -13.79
C PRO A 21 10.04 -4.81 -12.70
N GLN A 22 9.65 -3.96 -11.75
CA GLN A 22 8.75 -4.38 -10.70
C GLN A 22 7.38 -4.65 -11.31
N THR A 23 7.07 -5.92 -11.53
CA THR A 23 5.80 -6.34 -12.11
C THR A 23 4.73 -6.33 -11.03
N LEU A 24 3.77 -5.42 -11.13
CA LEU A 24 2.61 -5.40 -10.24
C LEU A 24 1.56 -6.40 -10.74
N ASN A 25 1.20 -7.36 -9.89
CA ASN A 25 0.17 -8.36 -10.18
C ASN A 25 -1.21 -7.84 -9.77
N LEU A 26 -1.72 -6.85 -10.51
CA LEU A 26 -3.01 -6.21 -10.22
C LEU A 26 -4.14 -6.74 -11.10
N LEU A 27 -5.26 -7.10 -10.47
CA LEU A 27 -6.49 -7.47 -11.15
C LEU A 27 -7.73 -6.95 -10.38
N PRO A 28 -8.61 -6.16 -11.02
CA PRO A 28 -8.42 -5.51 -12.30
C PRO A 28 -7.24 -4.52 -12.27
N VAL A 29 -6.64 -4.23 -13.42
CA VAL A 29 -5.60 -3.20 -13.51
C VAL A 29 -6.25 -1.82 -13.29
N PRO A 30 -5.75 -1.00 -12.34
CA PRO A 30 -6.23 0.37 -12.13
C PRO A 30 -6.13 1.23 -13.39
N GLU A 31 -7.01 2.23 -13.50
CA GLU A 31 -7.04 3.17 -14.64
C GLU A 31 -5.69 3.86 -14.85
N LYS A 32 -4.99 4.21 -13.75
CA LYS A 32 -3.69 4.86 -13.79
C LYS A 32 -2.78 4.30 -12.69
N ILE A 33 -1.52 4.05 -13.05
CA ILE A 33 -0.47 3.63 -12.12
C ILE A 33 0.76 4.49 -12.40
N THR A 34 1.39 4.99 -11.33
CA THR A 34 2.71 5.62 -11.38
C THR A 34 3.54 5.04 -10.24
N LEU A 35 4.64 4.38 -10.59
CA LEU A 35 5.59 3.86 -9.61
C LEU A 35 6.52 4.98 -9.15
N GLY A 36 6.63 5.15 -7.84
CA GLY A 36 7.59 6.05 -7.20
C GLY A 36 8.89 5.34 -6.84
N GLU A 37 9.75 6.05 -6.11
CA GLU A 37 10.92 5.45 -5.46
C GLU A 37 10.61 5.15 -3.98
N GLY A 38 11.14 4.03 -3.49
CA GLY A 38 10.95 3.59 -2.11
C GLY A 38 9.82 2.57 -1.96
N ASN A 39 9.70 2.04 -0.74
CA ASN A 39 8.67 1.07 -0.37
C ASN A 39 8.19 1.38 1.05
N PHE A 40 6.93 1.13 1.34
CA PHE A 40 6.40 1.05 2.71
C PHE A 40 6.67 -0.34 3.27
N VAL A 41 7.50 -0.44 4.30
CA VAL A 41 7.80 -1.72 4.96
C VAL A 41 6.73 -2.03 6.01
N LEU A 42 6.09 -3.20 5.90
CA LEU A 42 5.11 -3.65 6.87
C LEU A 42 5.79 -4.16 8.13
N THR A 43 5.36 -3.65 9.28
CA THR A 43 5.86 -4.06 10.60
C THR A 43 4.70 -4.51 11.49
N HIS A 44 5.02 -5.08 12.65
CA HIS A 44 4.00 -5.50 13.62
C HIS A 44 3.13 -4.35 14.16
N SER A 45 3.58 -3.10 14.04
CA SER A 45 2.81 -1.93 14.49
C SER A 45 1.82 -1.40 13.45
N PHE A 46 1.72 -2.03 12.28
CA PHE A 46 0.84 -1.56 11.22
C PHE A 46 -0.62 -1.48 11.67
N ASP A 47 -1.23 -0.33 11.41
CA ASP A 47 -2.60 -0.01 11.77
C ASP A 47 -3.32 0.78 10.66
N ILE A 48 -4.65 0.74 10.71
CA ILE A 48 -5.52 1.40 9.74
C ILE A 48 -6.46 2.34 10.47
N SER A 49 -6.61 3.56 9.96
CA SER A 49 -7.54 4.59 10.44
C SER A 49 -8.52 4.95 9.33
N ILE A 50 -9.82 5.01 9.65
CA ILE A 50 -10.89 5.35 8.69
C ILE A 50 -11.53 6.66 9.11
N LYS A 51 -11.54 7.64 8.21
CA LYS A 51 -11.98 9.02 8.46
C LYS A 51 -13.11 9.45 7.52
N GLY A 52 -13.81 10.50 7.94
CA GLY A 52 -14.89 11.12 7.19
C GLY A 52 -16.24 10.51 7.54
N ASN A 53 -17.09 10.31 6.55
CA ASN A 53 -18.47 9.86 6.75
C ASN A 53 -18.83 8.62 5.91
N PRO A 54 -18.18 7.47 6.13
CA PRO A 54 -18.50 6.24 5.41
C PRO A 54 -19.79 5.57 5.90
N ASP A 55 -20.36 4.67 5.10
CA ASP A 55 -21.30 3.67 5.61
C ASP A 55 -20.60 2.69 6.58
N LYS A 56 -21.30 2.24 7.62
CA LYS A 56 -20.77 1.36 8.67
C LYS A 56 -20.20 0.04 8.16
N ARG A 57 -20.56 -0.41 6.94
CA ARG A 57 -20.05 -1.65 6.34
C ARG A 57 -18.54 -1.65 6.12
N ILE A 58 -17.90 -0.48 6.05
CA ILE A 58 -16.46 -0.37 5.82
C ILE A 58 -15.64 -0.96 6.98
N TYR A 59 -16.11 -0.79 8.22
CA TYR A 59 -15.38 -1.21 9.42
C TYR A 59 -15.15 -2.74 9.51
N PRO A 60 -16.18 -3.59 9.39
CA PRO A 60 -15.97 -5.03 9.34
C PRO A 60 -15.22 -5.45 8.06
N TYR A 61 -15.33 -4.70 6.96
CA TYR A 61 -14.55 -4.98 5.75
C TYR A 61 -13.06 -4.73 5.95
N ALA A 62 -12.68 -3.56 6.46
CA ALA A 62 -11.30 -3.20 6.76
C ALA A 62 -10.70 -4.14 7.81
N THR A 63 -11.49 -4.58 8.79
CA THR A 63 -11.07 -5.62 9.74
C THR A 63 -10.68 -6.91 9.01
N ARG A 64 -11.50 -7.39 8.06
CA ARG A 64 -11.16 -8.57 7.24
C ARG A 64 -9.91 -8.35 6.38
N VAL A 65 -9.73 -7.15 5.82
CA VAL A 65 -8.52 -6.78 5.06
C VAL A 65 -7.29 -6.88 5.95
N LEU A 66 -7.33 -6.31 7.15
CA LEU A 66 -6.24 -6.37 8.12
C LEU A 66 -5.92 -7.82 8.54
N ARG A 67 -6.95 -8.66 8.76
CA ARG A 67 -6.76 -10.09 9.05
C ARG A 67 -6.18 -10.86 7.87
N ARG A 68 -6.61 -10.56 6.63
CA ARG A 68 -6.02 -11.15 5.41
C ARG A 68 -4.57 -10.75 5.23
N LEU A 69 -4.23 -9.50 5.51
CA LEU A 69 -2.85 -9.02 5.48
C LEU A 69 -2.00 -9.78 6.50
N SER A 70 -2.47 -9.86 7.75
CA SER A 70 -1.83 -10.62 8.82
C SER A 70 -1.62 -12.10 8.45
N GLY A 71 -2.64 -12.74 7.87
CA GLY A 71 -2.54 -14.13 7.42
C GLY A 71 -1.58 -14.36 6.25
N ARG A 72 -1.34 -13.34 5.40
CA ARG A 72 -0.37 -13.41 4.30
C ARG A 72 1.07 -13.16 4.75
N THR A 73 1.26 -12.32 5.77
CA THR A 73 2.60 -11.91 6.23
C THR A 73 3.09 -12.66 7.46
N GLY A 74 2.18 -13.27 8.23
CA GLY A 74 2.48 -13.81 9.57
C GLY A 74 2.68 -12.72 10.63
N LEU A 75 2.47 -11.44 10.30
CA LEU A 75 2.57 -10.34 11.26
C LEU A 75 1.28 -10.24 12.08
N PHE A 76 1.41 -10.29 13.40
CA PHE A 76 0.28 -10.07 14.31
C PHE A 76 0.12 -8.57 14.58
N PHE A 77 -0.93 -7.96 14.00
CA PHE A 77 -1.23 -6.54 14.19
C PHE A 77 -2.09 -6.33 15.45
N PRO A 78 -1.75 -5.36 16.32
CA PRO A 78 -2.41 -5.13 17.60
C PRO A 78 -3.86 -4.63 17.46
N GLN A 79 -4.23 -4.07 16.31
CA GLN A 79 -5.58 -3.62 16.04
C GLN A 79 -6.48 -4.82 15.71
N ASP A 80 -7.29 -5.26 16.68
CA ASP A 80 -8.19 -6.41 16.51
C ASP A 80 -9.39 -6.12 15.61
N PHE A 81 -10.04 -4.98 15.83
CA PHE A 81 -11.23 -4.56 15.10
C PHE A 81 -11.15 -3.07 14.77
N LEU A 82 -11.55 -2.74 13.54
CA LEU A 82 -11.81 -1.34 13.19
C LEU A 82 -13.23 -0.97 13.58
N THR A 83 -13.38 0.20 14.19
CA THR A 83 -14.67 0.78 14.58
C THR A 83 -14.70 2.27 14.28
N GLU A 84 -15.87 2.90 14.36
CA GLU A 84 -16.03 4.37 14.27
C GLU A 84 -15.16 5.14 15.28
N LYS A 85 -14.76 4.50 16.39
CA LYS A 85 -13.93 5.10 17.44
C LYS A 85 -12.43 4.96 17.18
N SER A 86 -12.03 4.15 16.19
CA SER A 86 -10.63 3.82 15.88
C SER A 86 -9.99 4.85 14.95
N ILE A 87 -10.19 6.15 15.22
CA ILE A 87 -9.70 7.24 14.38
C ILE A 87 -8.41 7.79 14.98
N GLU A 88 -7.30 7.53 14.30
CA GLU A 88 -5.99 8.09 14.65
C GLU A 88 -5.34 8.74 13.44
N ASP A 89 -4.81 9.96 13.61
CA ASP A 89 -4.12 10.68 12.52
C ASP A 89 -2.73 10.11 12.24
N THR A 90 -2.15 9.45 13.23
CA THR A 90 -0.81 8.87 13.19
C THR A 90 -0.76 7.49 12.53
N ALA A 91 -1.89 6.80 12.37
CA ALA A 91 -1.95 5.44 11.82
C ALA A 91 -1.28 5.29 10.45
N ASP A 92 -0.56 4.20 10.23
CA ASP A 92 0.23 3.93 9.03
C ASP A 92 -0.60 4.02 7.75
N CYS A 93 -1.83 3.51 7.76
CA CYS A 93 -2.77 3.62 6.65
C CYS A 93 -3.98 4.48 7.01
N ILE A 94 -4.21 5.56 6.26
CA ILE A 94 -5.39 6.42 6.41
C ILE A 94 -6.33 6.22 5.22
N ILE A 95 -7.55 5.80 5.51
CA ILE A 95 -8.66 5.66 4.57
C ILE A 95 -9.60 6.84 4.78
N SER A 96 -9.70 7.74 3.81
CA SER A 96 -10.60 8.91 3.87
C SER A 96 -11.79 8.71 2.94
N VAL A 97 -12.99 8.77 3.51
CA VAL A 97 -14.26 8.58 2.79
C VAL A 97 -15.17 9.79 2.97
N GLU A 98 -15.62 10.39 1.88
CA GLU A 98 -16.42 11.62 1.94
C GLU A 98 -17.86 11.38 2.38
N GLN A 99 -18.52 10.33 1.85
CA GLN A 99 -19.94 10.06 2.10
C GLN A 99 -20.29 8.56 2.05
N PRO A 100 -21.45 8.15 2.59
CA PRO A 100 -21.92 6.78 2.51
C PRO A 100 -22.36 6.43 1.07
N GLY A 101 -21.89 5.30 0.55
CA GLY A 101 -22.24 4.78 -0.76
C GLY A 101 -23.57 4.03 -0.76
N LYS A 102 -24.31 4.14 -1.87
CA LYS A 102 -25.56 3.42 -2.10
C LYS A 102 -25.31 2.20 -2.99
N VAL A 103 -26.00 1.09 -2.69
CA VAL A 103 -25.91 -0.13 -3.51
C VAL A 103 -26.85 0.00 -4.70
N LEU A 104 -26.41 0.75 -5.71
CA LEU A 104 -27.14 1.01 -6.95
C LEU A 104 -26.17 1.10 -8.14
N LEU A 105 -26.71 1.02 -9.34
CA LEU A 105 -25.91 1.14 -10.57
C LEU A 105 -25.41 2.57 -10.76
N ASN A 106 -24.19 2.70 -11.29
CA ASN A 106 -23.51 3.99 -11.51
C ASN A 106 -23.19 4.76 -10.22
N GLU A 107 -23.13 4.06 -9.08
CA GLU A 107 -22.54 4.63 -7.87
C GLU A 107 -21.04 4.89 -8.09
N ASP A 108 -20.51 5.91 -7.43
CA ASP A 108 -19.10 6.27 -7.54
C ASP A 108 -18.22 5.30 -6.72
N GLU A 109 -17.57 4.37 -7.41
CA GLU A 109 -16.61 3.40 -6.85
C GLU A 109 -15.15 3.81 -7.08
N SER A 110 -14.90 5.08 -7.44
CA SER A 110 -13.55 5.57 -7.68
C SER A 110 -12.72 5.67 -6.39
N TYR A 111 -11.40 5.49 -6.51
CA TYR A 111 -10.46 5.64 -5.41
C TYR A 111 -9.09 6.12 -5.92
N SER A 112 -8.31 6.71 -5.01
CA SER A 112 -6.89 6.99 -5.18
C SER A 112 -6.12 6.32 -4.04
N LEU A 113 -5.14 5.49 -4.39
CA LEU A 113 -4.22 4.85 -3.46
C LEU A 113 -2.81 5.41 -3.68
N GLN A 114 -2.22 5.93 -2.61
CA GLN A 114 -0.85 6.44 -2.59
C GLN A 114 -0.07 5.74 -1.48
N VAL A 115 1.05 5.14 -1.84
CA VAL A 115 1.96 4.46 -0.91
C VAL A 115 3.23 5.30 -0.84
N PHE A 116 3.58 5.75 0.36
CA PHE A 116 4.83 6.43 0.69
C PHE A 116 5.59 5.56 1.67
N SER A 117 6.91 5.75 1.80
CA SER A 117 7.75 4.93 2.70
C SER A 117 7.32 4.95 4.17
N ASN A 118 6.57 5.96 4.61
CA ASN A 118 6.11 6.14 5.99
C ASN A 118 4.59 6.23 6.15
N LYS A 119 3.82 6.16 5.06
CA LYS A 119 2.36 6.36 5.11
C LYS A 119 1.66 5.79 3.89
N ILE A 120 0.47 5.24 4.09
CA ILE A 120 -0.44 4.84 3.01
C ILE A 120 -1.69 5.71 3.09
N LEU A 121 -2.05 6.34 1.97
CA LEU A 121 -3.24 7.18 1.87
C LEU A 121 -4.19 6.57 0.83
N LEU A 122 -5.39 6.19 1.28
CA LEU A 122 -6.48 5.75 0.43
C LEU A 122 -7.60 6.78 0.52
N LYS A 123 -7.96 7.41 -0.60
CA LYS A 123 -9.04 8.40 -0.68
C LYS A 123 -10.12 7.93 -1.63
N SER A 124 -11.38 8.09 -1.24
CA SER A 124 -12.53 7.79 -2.10
C SER A 124 -13.73 8.66 -1.74
N LYS A 125 -14.64 8.81 -2.70
CA LYS A 125 -15.89 9.52 -2.46
C LYS A 125 -16.84 8.71 -1.59
N THR A 126 -16.92 7.40 -1.82
CA THR A 126 -17.79 6.47 -1.09
C THR A 126 -16.99 5.38 -0.39
N ASP A 127 -17.60 4.67 0.57
CA ASP A 127 -17.01 3.49 1.19
C ASP A 127 -16.82 2.34 0.19
N LEU A 128 -17.63 2.28 -0.88
CA LEU A 128 -17.48 1.29 -1.94
C LEU A 128 -16.13 1.46 -2.66
N GLY A 129 -15.77 2.70 -3.02
CA GLY A 129 -14.47 3.00 -3.61
C GLY A 129 -13.31 2.63 -2.68
N ALA A 130 -13.42 2.95 -1.39
CA ALA A 130 -12.42 2.55 -0.39
C ALA A 130 -12.29 1.02 -0.31
N MET A 131 -13.39 0.27 -0.39
CA MET A 131 -13.35 -1.20 -0.42
C MET A 131 -12.60 -1.74 -1.64
N ARG A 132 -12.77 -1.15 -2.84
CA ARG A 132 -11.98 -1.51 -4.03
C ARG A 132 -10.50 -1.17 -3.86
N GLY A 133 -10.20 0.00 -3.30
CA GLY A 133 -8.83 0.43 -3.04
C GLY A 133 -8.11 -0.47 -2.04
N MET A 134 -8.79 -0.95 -0.99
CA MET A 134 -8.23 -1.91 -0.04
C MET A 134 -7.87 -3.26 -0.68
N GLU A 135 -8.61 -3.72 -1.69
CA GLU A 135 -8.21 -4.92 -2.44
C GLU A 135 -6.98 -4.68 -3.29
N THR A 136 -6.86 -3.48 -3.89
CA THR A 136 -5.64 -3.10 -4.63
C THR A 136 -4.43 -3.06 -3.69
N LEU A 137 -4.60 -2.46 -2.50
CA LEU A 137 -3.57 -2.44 -1.46
C LEU A 137 -3.09 -3.86 -1.10
N LEU A 138 -4.02 -4.81 -0.93
CA LEU A 138 -3.66 -6.21 -0.66
C LEU A 138 -2.91 -6.88 -1.81
N GLN A 139 -3.16 -6.48 -3.05
CA GLN A 139 -2.47 -7.02 -4.23
C GLN A 139 -1.09 -6.38 -4.46
N LEU A 140 -0.85 -5.18 -3.94
CA LEU A 140 0.47 -4.54 -3.95
C LEU A 140 1.47 -5.21 -3.01
N LEU A 141 1.01 -6.07 -2.09
CA LEU A 141 1.86 -6.76 -1.13
C LEU A 141 2.94 -7.57 -1.86
N GLN A 142 4.19 -7.23 -1.59
CA GLN A 142 5.37 -7.92 -2.04
C GLN A 142 6.21 -8.35 -0.84
N ASN A 143 7.18 -9.20 -1.10
CA ASN A 143 8.17 -9.62 -0.12
C ASN A 143 9.52 -9.80 -0.77
N ASP A 144 10.57 -9.64 0.03
CA ASP A 144 11.91 -10.10 -0.28
C ASP A 144 12.37 -11.09 0.80
N ASP A 145 13.67 -11.36 0.87
CA ASP A 145 14.26 -12.27 1.86
C ASP A 145 14.20 -11.73 3.30
N SER A 146 13.89 -10.45 3.48
CA SER A 146 13.98 -9.74 4.76
C SER A 146 12.64 -9.22 5.28
N ALA A 147 11.74 -8.78 4.40
CA ALA A 147 10.55 -8.05 4.79
C ALA A 147 9.39 -8.19 3.80
N TYR A 148 8.18 -7.91 4.31
CA TYR A 148 7.00 -7.63 3.51
C TYR A 148 6.88 -6.13 3.29
N PHE A 149 6.55 -5.72 2.07
CA PHE A 149 6.48 -4.30 1.72
C PHE A 149 5.46 -4.01 0.61
N LEU A 150 5.16 -2.74 0.44
CA LEU A 150 4.27 -2.18 -0.58
C LEU A 150 5.07 -1.13 -1.36
N PRO A 151 5.15 -1.22 -2.70
CA PRO A 151 5.77 -0.18 -3.53
C PRO A 151 4.89 1.04 -3.76
#